data_AF-H6Q6M3-F1
#
_entry.id   AF-H6Q6M3-F1
#
_cell.length_a   1.000
_cell.length_b   1.000
_cell.length_c   1.000
_cell.angle_alpha   90.00
_cell.angle_beta   90.00
_cell.angle_gamma   90.00
#
_symmetry.space_group_name_H-M   'P 1'
#
loop_
_entity.id
_entity.type
_entity.pdbx_description
1 polymer ?
#
loop_
_entity_poly.entity_id
_entity_poly.type
_entity_poly.pdbx_seq_one_letter_code
_entity_poly.pdbx_strand_id
1 'polypeptide(L)'
;MIRIIVAVFILAPLVAAATNSTDPFAKINTIIENILKSVESFLENLKNILKTHIISISKTLSAILGLVGAFLYFSGLNKYSGRGMLIGAVLLYLMAEFVNTL
;
A
#
# COMPACT_ATOMS: atom_id res chain seq x y z
N MET A 1 4.82 22.46 3.64
CA MET A 1 3.48 22.48 3.04
C MET A 1 2.54 21.44 3.69
N ILE A 2 2.91 20.14 3.77
CA ILE A 2 2.10 19.07 4.39
C ILE A 2 1.68 19.37 5.84
N ARG A 3 2.57 19.90 6.69
CA ARG A 3 2.25 20.23 8.09
C ARG A 3 1.16 21.31 8.24
N ILE A 4 1.07 22.23 7.28
CA ILE A 4 0.06 23.30 7.28
C ILE A 4 -1.30 22.74 6.87
N ILE A 5 -1.33 21.82 5.90
CA ILE A 5 -2.55 21.14 5.46
C ILE A 5 -3.13 20.30 6.61
N VAL A 6 -2.28 19.55 7.31
CA VAL A 6 -2.69 18.77 8.49
C VAL A 6 -3.21 19.67 9.61
N ALA A 7 -2.53 20.79 9.89
CA ALA A 7 -2.98 21.74 10.91
C ALA A 7 -4.34 22.36 10.56
N VAL A 8 -4.56 22.75 9.31
CA VAL A 8 -5.85 23.29 8.85
C VAL A 8 -6.96 22.24 8.91
N PHE A 9 -6.67 20.98 8.61
CA PHE A 9 -7.64 19.88 8.67
C PHE A 9 -8.13 19.59 10.09
N ILE A 10 -7.26 19.78 11.10
CA ILE A 10 -7.60 19.58 12.51
C ILE A 10 -8.26 20.82 13.11
N LEU A 11 -7.83 22.03 12.70
CA LEU A 11 -8.28 23.29 13.29
C LEU A 11 -9.58 23.83 12.67
N ALA A 12 -9.85 23.58 11.39
CA ALA A 12 -11.10 24.01 10.73
C ALA A 12 -12.38 23.47 11.41
N PRO A 13 -12.49 22.18 11.76
CA PRO A 13 -13.67 21.68 12.47
C PRO A 13 -13.78 22.20 13.90
N LEU A 14 -12.65 22.52 14.57
CA LEU A 14 -12.63 23.08 15.92
C LEU A 14 -13.21 24.50 15.96
N VAL A 15 -12.89 25.34 14.96
CA VAL A 15 -13.41 26.71 14.85
C VAL A 15 -14.90 26.72 14.45
N ALA A 16 -15.34 25.76 13.63
CA ALA A 16 -16.74 25.61 13.23
C ALA A 16 -17.63 25.10 14.40
N ALA A 17 -17.09 24.26 15.28
CA ALA A 17 -17.79 23.78 16.48
C ALA A 17 -17.98 24.89 17.54
N ALA A 18 -17.02 25.83 17.64
CA ALA A 18 -17.07 26.93 18.61
C ALA A 18 -18.13 28.00 18.29
N THR A 19 -18.61 28.08 17.05
CA THR A 19 -19.43 29.20 16.56
C THR A 19 -20.92 28.93 16.44
N ASN A 20 -21.41 27.68 16.61
CA ASN A 20 -22.83 27.37 16.40
C ASN A 20 -23.49 26.65 17.60
N SER A 21 -24.09 27.45 18.48
CA SER A 21 -24.82 27.10 19.72
C SER A 21 -26.18 26.38 19.49
N THR A 22 -26.22 25.41 18.59
CA THR A 22 -27.35 24.48 18.43
C THR A 22 -26.81 23.06 18.52
N ASP A 23 -27.15 22.42 19.63
CA ASP A 23 -26.73 21.09 20.09
C ASP A 23 -25.22 20.77 19.90
N PRO A 24 -24.36 21.27 20.81
CA PRO A 24 -22.92 21.06 20.75
C PRO A 24 -22.53 19.59 20.64
N PHE A 25 -23.30 18.69 21.25
CA PHE A 25 -23.00 17.25 21.28
C PHE A 25 -23.30 16.55 19.95
N ALA A 26 -24.34 16.96 19.23
CA ALA A 26 -24.66 16.39 17.91
C ALA A 26 -23.58 16.74 16.88
N LYS A 27 -23.10 17.99 16.89
CA LYS A 27 -22.01 18.44 15.99
C LYS A 27 -20.68 17.79 16.32
N ILE A 28 -20.38 17.60 17.62
CA ILE A 28 -19.18 16.88 18.06
C ILE A 28 -19.21 15.42 17.57
N ASN A 29 -20.35 14.72 17.69
CA ASN A 29 -20.49 13.36 17.16
C ASN A 29 -20.27 13.30 15.65
N THR A 30 -20.86 14.22 14.87
CA THR A 30 -20.64 14.26 13.42
C THR A 30 -19.17 14.52 13.05
N ILE A 31 -18.47 15.36 13.82
CA ILE A 31 -17.03 15.61 13.61
C ILE A 31 -16.21 14.35 13.94
N ILE A 32 -16.52 13.68 15.04
CA ILE A 32 -15.86 12.43 15.44
C ILE A 32 -16.07 11.34 14.38
N GLU A 33 -17.30 11.17 13.89
CA GLU A 33 -17.62 10.22 12.83
C GLU A 33 -16.88 10.54 11.52
N ASN A 34 -16.77 11.82 11.16
CA ASN A 34 -16.02 12.24 9.97
C ASN A 34 -14.51 11.98 10.14
N ILE A 35 -13.96 12.19 11.34
CA ILE A 35 -12.56 11.87 11.63
C ILE A 35 -12.34 10.35 11.56
N LEU A 36 -13.22 9.54 12.18
CA LEU A 36 -13.13 8.08 12.09
C LEU A 36 -13.17 7.60 10.64
N LYS A 37 -14.13 8.08 9.84
CA LYS A 37 -14.23 7.75 8.41
C LYS A 37 -12.99 8.20 7.64
N SER A 38 -12.43 9.36 7.96
CA SER A 38 -11.19 9.83 7.34
C SER A 38 -10.00 8.95 7.70
N VAL A 39 -9.92 8.47 8.94
CA VAL A 39 -8.87 7.55 9.40
C VAL A 39 -9.02 6.18 8.74
N GLU A 40 -10.24 5.64 8.69
CA GLU A 40 -10.54 4.38 7.98
C GLU A 40 -10.15 4.48 6.51
N SER A 41 -10.58 5.53 5.82
CA SER A 41 -10.23 5.77 4.41
C SER A 41 -8.71 5.92 4.22
N PHE A 42 -8.02 6.58 5.14
CA PHE A 42 -6.57 6.69 5.12
C PHE A 42 -5.88 5.33 5.29
N LEU A 43 -6.34 4.50 6.23
CA LEU A 43 -5.82 3.16 6.45
C LEU A 43 -6.08 2.24 5.26
N GLU A 44 -7.26 2.32 4.65
CA GLU A 44 -7.58 1.59 3.41
C GLU A 44 -6.68 2.03 2.26
N ASN A 45 -6.49 3.34 2.09
CA ASN A 45 -5.62 3.86 1.04
C ASN A 45 -4.16 3.43 1.24
N LEU A 46 -3.65 3.49 2.47
CA LEU A 46 -2.31 2.98 2.80
C LEU A 46 -2.19 1.48 2.50
N LYS A 47 -3.18 0.68 2.90
CA LYS A 47 -3.22 -0.76 2.59
C LYS A 47 -3.16 -0.99 1.08
N ASN A 48 -3.94 -0.24 0.29
CA ASN A 48 -4.00 -0.39 -1.16
C ASN A 48 -2.68 0.02 -1.83
N ILE A 49 -2.06 1.11 -1.40
CA ILE A 49 -0.77 1.57 -1.93
C ILE A 49 0.31 0.53 -1.63
N LEU A 50 0.37 0.05 -0.38
CA LEU A 50 1.34 -0.96 0.05
C LEU A 50 1.17 -2.26 -0.74
N LYS A 51 -0.07 -2.74 -0.88
CA LYS A 51 -0.40 -3.92 -1.69
C LYS A 51 0.09 -3.74 -3.13
N THR A 52 -0.21 -2.60 -3.75
CA THR A 52 0.20 -2.30 -5.13
C THR A 52 1.71 -2.30 -5.29
N HIS A 53 2.44 -1.68 -4.36
CA HIS A 53 3.90 -1.64 -4.40
C HIS A 53 4.53 -3.02 -4.19
N ILE A 54 4.04 -3.80 -3.22
CA ILE A 54 4.53 -5.16 -2.96
C ILE A 54 4.34 -6.05 -4.20
N ILE A 55 3.18 -5.98 -4.85
CA ILE A 55 2.90 -6.76 -6.07
C ILE A 55 3.82 -6.31 -7.21
N SER A 56 3.96 -5.00 -7.42
CA SER A 56 4.80 -4.45 -8.49
C SER A 56 6.28 -4.84 -8.31
N ILE A 57 6.81 -4.68 -7.10
CA ILE A 57 8.18 -5.08 -6.77
C ILE A 57 8.34 -6.59 -6.98
N SER A 58 7.41 -7.40 -6.48
CA SER A 58 7.48 -8.86 -6.60
C SER A 58 7.45 -9.30 -8.07
N LYS A 59 6.53 -8.77 -8.89
CA LYS A 59 6.47 -9.10 -10.33
C LYS A 59 7.76 -8.71 -11.06
N THR A 60 8.31 -7.53 -10.74
CA THR A 60 9.56 -7.06 -11.34
C THR A 60 10.74 -7.94 -10.93
N LEU A 61 10.84 -8.28 -9.63
CA LEU A 61 11.90 -9.15 -9.12
C LEU A 61 11.82 -10.54 -9.74
N SER A 62 10.62 -11.09 -9.86
CA SER A 62 10.38 -12.37 -10.53
C SER A 62 10.88 -12.34 -11.98
N ALA A 63 10.56 -11.30 -12.74
CA ALA A 63 11.03 -11.17 -14.12
C ALA A 63 12.56 -11.14 -14.20
N ILE A 64 13.23 -10.38 -13.33
CA ILE A 64 14.70 -10.31 -13.25
C ILE A 64 15.29 -11.68 -12.88
N LEU A 65 14.76 -12.33 -11.84
CA LEU A 65 15.17 -13.67 -11.43
C LEU A 65 14.98 -14.70 -12.54
N GLY A 66 13.89 -14.59 -13.32
CA GLY A 66 13.63 -15.45 -14.46
C GLY A 66 14.65 -15.25 -15.57
N LEU A 67 14.96 -14.00 -15.93
CA LEU A 67 15.96 -13.67 -16.95
C LEU A 67 17.38 -14.09 -16.53
N VAL A 68 17.78 -13.76 -15.31
CA VAL A 68 19.09 -14.14 -14.76
C VAL A 68 19.21 -15.66 -14.62
N GLY A 69 18.15 -16.31 -14.13
CA GLY A 69 18.08 -17.76 -14.00
C GLY A 69 18.17 -18.47 -15.35
N ALA A 70 17.45 -17.97 -16.36
CA ALA A 70 17.55 -18.47 -17.74
C ALA A 70 18.96 -18.29 -18.29
N PHE A 71 19.54 -17.10 -18.14
CA PHE A 71 20.90 -16.82 -18.57
C PHE A 71 21.93 -17.76 -17.94
N LEU A 72 21.88 -17.96 -16.62
CA LEU A 72 22.79 -18.86 -15.90
C LEU A 72 22.58 -20.34 -16.28
N TYR A 73 21.35 -20.74 -16.58
CA TYR A 73 21.02 -22.10 -16.99
C TYR A 73 21.52 -22.40 -18.41
N PHE A 74 21.22 -21.52 -19.37
CA PHE A 74 21.58 -21.71 -20.78
C PHE A 74 23.07 -21.45 -21.06
N SER A 75 23.71 -20.51 -20.35
CA SER A 75 25.16 -20.27 -20.47
C SER A 75 26.00 -21.41 -19.90
N GLY A 76 25.41 -22.30 -19.09
CA GLY A 76 26.13 -23.40 -18.47
C GLY A 76 27.11 -23.00 -17.36
N LEU A 77 27.24 -21.70 -17.05
CA LEU A 77 28.10 -21.18 -15.99
C LEU A 77 27.74 -21.76 -14.62
N ASN A 78 26.44 -21.78 -14.30
CA ASN A 78 25.95 -22.36 -13.05
C ASN A 78 24.52 -22.86 -13.19
N LYS A 79 24.38 -24.09 -13.71
CA LYS A 79 23.07 -24.71 -13.99
C LYS A 79 22.21 -24.93 -12.74
N TYR A 80 22.83 -25.23 -11.60
CA TYR A 80 22.11 -25.50 -10.35
C TYR A 80 21.51 -24.21 -9.77
N SER A 81 22.31 -23.14 -9.73
CA SER A 81 21.84 -21.82 -9.30
C SER A 81 20.80 -21.24 -10.27
N GLY A 82 21.01 -21.39 -11.58
CA GLY A 82 20.05 -20.95 -12.61
C GLY A 82 18.69 -21.64 -12.48
N ARG A 83 18.64 -22.95 -12.23
CA ARG A 83 17.39 -23.67 -11.95
C ARG A 83 16.70 -23.17 -10.68
N GLY A 84 17.47 -22.94 -9.61
CA GLY A 84 16.94 -22.37 -8.37
C GLY A 84 16.32 -21.00 -8.58
N MET A 85 16.97 -20.12 -9.36
CA MET A 85 16.44 -18.79 -9.69
C MET A 85 15.19 -18.85 -10.58
N LEU A 86 15.14 -19.77 -11.55
CA LEU A 86 13.94 -19.97 -12.38
C LEU A 86 12.74 -20.42 -11.56
N ILE A 87 12.94 -21.40 -10.67
CA ILE A 87 11.88 -21.87 -9.77
C ILE A 87 11.45 -20.74 -8.83
N GLY A 88 12.43 -20.02 -8.25
CA GLY A 88 12.16 -18.86 -7.39
C GLY A 88 11.37 -17.77 -8.11
N ALA A 89 11.68 -17.48 -9.38
CA ALA A 89 10.96 -16.52 -10.21
C ALA A 89 9.48 -16.92 -10.38
N VAL A 90 9.21 -18.17 -10.75
CA VAL A 90 7.84 -18.67 -10.92
C VAL A 90 7.08 -18.61 -9.60
N LEU A 91 7.70 -19.05 -8.50
CA LEU A 91 7.07 -19.09 -7.19
C LEU A 91 6.74 -17.68 -6.67
N LEU A 92 7.65 -16.73 -6.88
CA LEU A 92 7.47 -15.34 -6.48
C LEU A 92 6.41 -14.62 -7.34
N TYR A 93 6.31 -14.95 -8.63
CA TYR A 93 5.23 -14.47 -9.50
C TYR A 93 3.86 -14.99 -9.04
N LEU A 94 3.76 -16.28 -8.75
CA LEU A 94 2.54 -16.90 -8.24
C LEU A 94 2.11 -16.30 -6.90
N MET A 95 3.05 -16.07 -5.98
CA MET A 95 2.79 -15.37 -4.72
C MET A 95 2.29 -13.95 -4.96
N ALA A 96 2.90 -13.21 -5.89
CA ALA A 96 2.45 -11.85 -6.22
C ALA A 96 1.03 -11.84 -6.80
N GLU A 97 0.67 -12.82 -7.62
CA GLU A 97 -0.67 -12.94 -8.20
C GLU A 97 -1.72 -13.39 -7.17
N PHE A 98 -1.33 -14.28 -6.25
CA PHE A 98 -2.17 -14.64 -5.12
C PHE A 98 -2.48 -13.43 -4.22
N VAL A 99 -1.46 -12.61 -3.91
CA VAL A 99 -1.68 -11.37 -3.15
C VAL A 99 -2.51 -10.37 -3.96
N ASN A 100 -2.35 -10.31 -5.28
CA ASN A 100 -3.15 -9.43 -6.14
C ASN A 100 -4.65 -9.74 -6.05
N THR A 101 -5.00 -11.03 -6.05
CA THR A 101 -6.38 -11.53 -6.05
C THR A 101 -7.09 -11.46 -4.69
N LEU A 102 -6.36 -11.17 -3.60
CA LEU A 102 -6.88 -11.10 -2.22
C LEU A 102 -7.39 -9.71 -1.83
#